data_AF-A0A8E0RD73-F1
#
_entry.id   AF-A0A8E0RD73-F1
#
_cell.length_a   1.000
_cell.length_b   1.000
_cell.length_c   1.000
_cell.angle_alpha   90.00
_cell.angle_beta   90.00
_cell.angle_gamma   90.00
#
_symmetry.space_group_name_H-M   'P 1'
#
loop_
_entity.id
_entity.type
_entity.pdbx_description
1 polymer ?
#
loop_
_entity_poly.entity_id
_entity_poly.type
_entity_poly.pdbx_seq_one_letter_code
_entity_poly.pdbx_strand_id
1 'polypeptide(L)'
;MGNTVLKSDVGLAQTKATALQTAVSDVLAFQSVTQDTQTTVQGNIKAHEVIEKEDSLGKEIALAVKEASKNLQSVAVEFEAMDKKIGQTLFKANFDLLGDLR
;
A
#
# COMPACT_ATOMS: atom_id res chain seq x y z
N MET A 1 5.20 13.06 33.24
CA MET A 1 6.15 12.39 32.33
C MET A 1 5.32 11.69 31.27
N GLY A 2 5.41 12.18 30.02
CA GLY A 2 4.52 11.76 28.93
C GLY A 2 4.86 10.35 28.47
N ASN A 3 4.01 9.39 28.83
CA ASN A 3 4.06 8.06 28.25
C ASN A 3 3.25 8.09 26.96
N THR A 4 3.82 8.71 25.91
CA THR A 4 3.24 8.60 24.58
C THR A 4 3.53 7.18 24.12
N VAL A 5 2.62 6.26 24.44
CA VAL A 5 2.55 4.95 23.78
C VAL A 5 2.60 5.27 22.30
N LEU A 6 3.66 4.84 21.61
CA LEU A 6 3.73 4.85 20.14
C LEU A 6 2.46 4.13 19.69
N LYS A 7 1.45 4.90 19.28
CA LYS A 7 0.17 4.36 18.85
C LYS A 7 0.20 4.48 17.34
N SER A 8 0.35 3.34 16.68
CA SER A 8 0.24 3.32 15.23
C SER A 8 -1.16 3.78 14.81
N ASP A 9 -1.26 4.69 13.83
CA ASP A 9 -2.55 5.04 13.23
C ASP A 9 -2.84 4.06 12.10
N VAL A 10 -3.19 2.84 12.53
CA VAL A 10 -3.50 1.70 11.66
C VAL A 10 -4.63 2.06 10.70
N GLY A 11 -5.64 2.81 11.18
CA GLY A 11 -6.78 3.23 10.37
C GLY A 11 -6.37 4.18 9.24
N LEU A 12 -5.49 5.15 9.52
CA LEU A 12 -4.94 6.03 8.48
C LEU A 12 -4.09 5.25 7.48
N ALA A 13 -3.21 4.35 7.95
CA ALA A 13 -2.36 3.54 7.08
C ALA A 13 -3.18 2.63 6.14
N GLN A 14 -4.19 1.94 6.69
CA GLN A 14 -5.11 1.10 5.91
C GLN A 14 -5.89 1.94 4.89
N THR A 15 -6.41 3.10 5.29
CA THR A 15 -7.16 3.99 4.40
C THR A 15 -6.30 4.43 3.21
N LYS A 16 -5.06 4.86 3.47
CA LYS A 16 -4.13 5.29 2.41
C LYS A 16 -3.75 4.13 1.49
N ALA A 17 -3.45 2.96 2.04
CA ALA A 17 -3.09 1.79 1.25
C ALA A 17 -4.26 1.29 0.38
N THR A 18 -5.49 1.32 0.89
CA THR A 18 -6.68 0.99 0.10
C THR A 18 -6.90 2.00 -1.02
N ALA A 19 -6.78 3.30 -0.74
CA ALA A 19 -6.89 4.34 -1.77
C ALA A 19 -5.84 4.17 -2.88
N LEU A 20 -4.60 3.84 -2.51
CA LEU A 20 -3.55 3.53 -3.49
C LEU A 20 -3.85 2.28 -4.31
N GLN A 21 -4.35 1.20 -3.68
CA GLN A 21 -4.78 -0.01 -4.40
C GLN A 21 -5.89 0.26 -5.41
N THR A 22 -6.88 1.07 -5.05
CA THR A 22 -7.97 1.46 -5.96
C THR A 22 -7.43 2.28 -7.13
N ALA A 23 -6.67 3.34 -6.86
CA ALA A 23 -6.11 4.19 -7.91
C ALA A 23 -5.23 3.41 -8.90
N VAL A 24 -4.43 2.47 -8.39
CA VAL A 24 -3.61 1.58 -9.22
C VAL A 24 -4.45 0.61 -10.06
N SER A 25 -5.55 0.11 -9.50
CA SER A 25 -6.45 -0.78 -10.24
C SER A 25 -7.12 -0.04 -11.39
N ASP A 26 -7.45 1.24 -11.22
CA ASP A 26 -7.99 2.09 -12.29
C ASP A 26 -6.96 2.32 -13.41
N VAL A 27 -5.68 2.53 -13.05
CA VAL A 27 -4.58 2.63 -14.03
C VAL A 27 -4.42 1.33 -14.82
N LEU A 28 -4.47 0.18 -14.14
CA LEU A 28 -4.37 -1.14 -14.80
C LEU A 28 -5.60 -1.49 -15.65
N ALA A 29 -6.75 -0.90 -15.34
CA ALA A 29 -7.98 -1.08 -16.10
C ALA A 29 -8.05 -0.20 -17.36
N PHE A 30 -7.11 0.73 -17.53
CA PHE A 30 -7.02 1.55 -18.72
C PHE A 30 -6.84 0.65 -19.96
N GLN A 31 -7.70 0.83 -20.95
CA GLN A 31 -7.75 -0.04 -22.13
C GLN A 31 -6.60 0.28 -23.10
N SER A 32 -6.25 -0.69 -23.96
CA SER A 32 -5.20 -0.51 -24.96
C SER A 32 -5.51 0.67 -25.87
N VAL A 33 -4.53 1.55 -26.03
CA VAL A 33 -4.60 2.67 -26.98
C VAL A 33 -4.74 2.12 -28.40
N THR A 34 -5.71 2.65 -29.16
CA THR A 34 -5.89 2.25 -30.56
C THR A 34 -4.73 2.78 -31.40
N GLN A 35 -4.08 1.89 -32.14
CA GLN A 35 -2.97 2.20 -33.04
C GLN A 35 -3.48 2.44 -34.46
N ASP A 36 -3.00 3.49 -35.14
CA ASP A 36 -3.29 3.70 -36.56
C ASP A 36 -2.46 2.77 -37.44
N THR A 37 -3.12 1.79 -38.05
CA THR A 37 -2.50 0.78 -38.93
C THR A 37 -2.67 1.09 -40.42
N GLN A 38 -3.34 2.19 -40.80
CA GLN A 38 -3.64 2.49 -42.20
C GLN A 38 -2.47 3.14 -42.94
N THR A 39 -1.51 3.76 -42.24
CA THR A 39 -0.34 4.38 -42.85
C THR A 39 0.96 3.71 -42.41
N THR A 40 1.92 3.62 -43.33
CA THR A 40 3.26 3.04 -43.10
C THR A 40 4.35 4.11 -42.97
N VAL A 41 3.95 5.36 -42.74
CA VAL A 41 4.89 6.46 -42.50
C VAL A 41 5.71 6.12 -41.26
N GLN A 42 7.03 6.30 -41.29
CA GLN A 42 7.92 5.95 -40.17
C GLN A 42 7.48 6.56 -38.83
N GLY A 43 6.81 7.71 -38.85
CA GLY A 43 6.20 8.32 -37.66
C GLY A 43 5.15 7.43 -36.97
N ASN A 44 4.33 6.70 -37.74
CA ASN A 44 3.32 5.79 -37.17
C ASN A 44 3.97 4.59 -36.49
N ILE A 45 4.98 3.99 -37.11
CA ILE A 45 5.74 2.87 -36.52
C ILE A 45 6.35 3.30 -35.19
N LYS A 46 6.99 4.48 -35.18
CA LYS A 46 7.60 5.03 -33.96
C LYS A 46 6.56 5.36 -32.89
N ALA A 47 5.38 5.82 -33.28
CA ALA A 47 4.29 6.05 -32.34
C ALA A 47 3.81 4.74 -31.70
N HIS A 48 3.67 3.66 -32.47
CA HIS A 48 3.28 2.34 -31.94
C HIS A 48 4.30 1.82 -30.92
N GLU A 49 5.59 1.88 -31.22
CA GLU A 49 6.67 1.47 -30.30
C GLU A 49 6.65 2.25 -28.98
N VAL A 50 6.41 3.56 -29.05
CA VAL A 50 6.34 4.42 -27.85
C VAL A 50 5.10 4.11 -27.03
N ILE A 51 3.95 3.91 -27.67
CA ILE A 51 2.69 3.54 -26.99
C ILE A 51 2.86 2.22 -26.24
N GLU A 52 3.48 1.21 -26.86
CA GLU A 52 3.71 -0.09 -26.22
C GLU A 52 4.68 0.01 -25.03
N LYS A 53 5.74 0.81 -25.18
CA LYS A 53 6.67 1.08 -24.07
C LYS A 53 5.99 1.81 -22.91
N GLU A 54 5.17 2.80 -23.21
CA GLU A 54 4.42 3.56 -22.20
C GLU A 54 3.44 2.64 -21.45
N ASP A 55 2.69 1.80 -22.16
CA ASP A 55 1.77 0.83 -21.56
C ASP A 55 2.50 -0.18 -20.66
N SER A 56 3.64 -0.72 -21.13
CA SER A 56 4.46 -1.63 -20.32
C SER A 56 4.99 -0.95 -19.06
N LEU A 57 5.53 0.27 -19.18
CA LEU A 57 6.07 1.02 -18.05
C LEU A 57 4.95 1.39 -17.05
N GLY A 58 3.78 1.81 -17.54
CA GLY A 58 2.63 2.09 -16.71
C GLY A 58 2.18 0.88 -15.89
N LYS A 59 2.16 -0.30 -16.50
CA LYS A 59 1.86 -1.58 -15.82
C LYS A 59 2.90 -1.93 -14.76
N GLU A 60 4.19 -1.77 -15.05
CA GLU A 60 5.25 -2.03 -14.07
C GLU A 60 5.13 -1.11 -12.85
N ILE A 61 4.95 0.20 -13.06
CA ILE A 61 4.76 1.18 -11.98
C ILE A 61 3.52 0.81 -11.16
N ALA A 62 2.40 0.53 -11.83
CA ALA A 62 1.17 0.16 -11.18
C ALA A 62 1.33 -1.10 -10.31
N LEU A 63 1.99 -2.14 -10.80
CA LEU A 63 2.28 -3.35 -10.03
C LEU A 63 3.16 -3.05 -8.79
N ALA A 64 4.20 -2.25 -8.94
CA ALA A 64 5.06 -1.85 -7.82
C ALA A 64 4.28 -1.08 -6.73
N VAL A 65 3.41 -0.15 -7.13
CA VAL A 65 2.57 0.59 -6.18
C VAL A 65 1.53 -0.31 -5.52
N LYS A 66 0.97 -1.29 -6.25
CA LYS A 66 0.08 -2.31 -5.68
C LYS A 66 0.77 -3.11 -4.59
N GLU A 67 2.00 -3.54 -4.83
CA GLU A 67 2.80 -4.30 -3.88
C GLU A 67 3.15 -3.45 -2.64
N ALA A 68 3.64 -2.22 -2.85
CA ALA A 68 3.92 -1.29 -1.76
C ALA A 68 2.68 -1.05 -0.88
N SER A 69 1.50 -0.93 -1.49
CA SER A 69 0.23 -0.76 -0.77
C SER A 69 -0.14 -1.99 0.07
N LYS A 70 0.11 -3.20 -0.44
CA LYS A 70 -0.07 -4.44 0.35
C LYS A 70 0.90 -4.47 1.53
N ASN A 71 2.15 -4.11 1.31
CA ASN A 71 3.17 -4.09 2.38
C ASN A 71 2.80 -3.08 3.48
N LEU A 72 2.28 -1.90 3.10
CA LEU A 72 1.76 -0.91 4.06
C LEU A 72 0.61 -1.47 4.90
N GLN A 73 -0.32 -2.22 4.31
CA GLN A 73 -1.39 -2.88 5.08
C GLN A 73 -0.83 -3.92 6.05
N SER A 74 0.12 -4.75 5.62
CA SER A 74 0.74 -5.78 6.47
C SER A 74 1.42 -5.16 7.69
N VAL A 75 2.28 -4.17 7.45
CA VAL A 75 3.03 -3.48 8.50
C VAL A 75 2.09 -2.78 9.47
N ALA A 76 1.00 -2.17 8.99
CA ALA A 76 0.00 -1.54 9.85
C ALA A 76 -0.69 -2.57 10.79
N VAL A 77 -1.02 -3.76 10.27
CA VAL A 77 -1.59 -4.85 11.07
C VAL A 77 -0.58 -5.39 12.08
N GLU A 78 0.68 -5.54 11.69
CA GLU A 78 1.76 -6.00 12.57
C GLU A 78 2.01 -5.02 13.73
N PHE A 79 2.00 -3.72 13.45
CA PHE A 79 2.06 -2.70 14.50
C PHE A 79 0.86 -2.76 15.44
N GLU A 80 -0.36 -2.94 14.92
CA GLU A 80 -1.56 -3.08 15.77
C GLU A 80 -1.45 -4.29 16.72
N ALA A 81 -0.99 -5.43 16.19
CA ALA A 81 -0.81 -6.65 16.97
C ALA A 81 0.25 -6.45 18.07
N MET A 82 1.34 -5.76 17.76
CA MET A 82 2.39 -5.43 18.72
C MET A 82 1.89 -4.48 19.81
N ASP A 83 1.15 -3.44 19.43
CA ASP A 83 0.55 -2.47 20.36
C ASP A 83 -0.39 -3.18 21.35
N LYS A 84 -1.24 -4.11 20.85
CA LYS A 84 -2.12 -4.93 21.70
C LYS A 84 -1.33 -5.83 22.66
N LYS A 85 -0.27 -6.49 22.18
CA LYS A 85 0.57 -7.39 22.99
C LYS A 85 1.29 -6.64 24.11
N ILE A 86 1.87 -5.48 23.80
CA ILE A 86 2.55 -4.63 24.79
C ILE A 86 1.56 -4.13 25.82
N GLY A 87 0.40 -3.62 25.38
CA GLY A 87 -0.68 -3.19 26.28
C GLY A 87 -1.07 -4.30 27.26
N GLN A 88 -1.38 -5.49 26.77
CA GLN A 88 -1.72 -6.64 27.62
C GLN A 88 -0.61 -6.99 28.62
N THR A 89 0.65 -6.96 28.19
CA THR A 89 1.80 -7.31 29.05
C THR A 89 2.01 -6.28 30.16
N LEU A 90 1.93 -4.98 29.84
CA LEU A 90 2.07 -3.89 30.81
C LEU A 90 0.90 -3.85 31.82
N PHE A 91 -0.34 -4.07 31.35
CA PHE A 91 -1.50 -4.11 32.24
C PHE A 91 -1.52 -5.35 33.14
N LYS A 92 -1.09 -6.51 32.63
CA LYS A 92 -0.98 -7.75 33.43
C LYS A 92 0.09 -7.62 34.52
N ALA A 93 1.28 -7.13 34.18
CA ALA A 93 2.36 -6.95 35.15
C ALA A 93 1.98 -6.02 36.32
N ASN A 94 1.23 -4.94 36.06
CA ASN A 94 0.75 -4.05 37.12
C ASN A 94 -0.33 -4.68 38.02
N PHE A 95 -1.13 -5.62 37.51
CA PHE A 95 -2.15 -6.30 38.32
C PHE A 95 -1.52 -7.33 39.25
N ASP A 96 -0.52 -8.09 38.78
CA ASP A 96 0.21 -9.08 39.58
C ASP A 96 0.98 -8.42 40.74
N LEU A 97 1.57 -7.23 40.52
CA LEU A 97 2.25 -6.43 41.56
C LEU A 97 1.29 -5.84 42.61
N LEU A 98 0.03 -5.56 42.26
CA LEU A 98 -0.98 -5.02 43.19
C LEU A 98 -1.79 -6.12 43.89
N GLY A 99 -1.85 -7.32 43.31
CA GLY A 99 -2.48 -8.50 43.90
C GLY A 99 -1.69 -9.08 45.08
N ASP A 100 -0.36 -8.96 45.06
CA ASP A 100 0.56 -9.40 46.13
C ASP A 100 0.65 -8.42 47.33
N LEU A 101 -0.08 -7.30 47.28
CA LEU A 101 -0.12 -6.25 48.32
C LEU A 101 -1.38 -6.34 49.23
N ARG A 102 -2.06 -7.49 49.25
CA ARG A 102 -3.20 -7.76 50.13
C ARG A 102 -2.99 -9.01 50.98
#